data_AF-A0A258XP53-F1
#
_entry.id   AF-A0A258XP53-F1
#
_cell.length_a   1.000
_cell.length_b   1.000
_cell.length_c   1.000
_cell.angle_alpha   90.00
_cell.angle_beta   90.00
_cell.angle_gamma   90.00
#
_symmetry.space_group_name_H-M   'P 1'
#
loop_
_entity.id
_entity.type
_entity.pdbx_description
1 polymer ?
#
loop_
_entity_poly.entity_id
_entity_poly.type
_entity_poly.pdbx_seq_one_letter_code
_entity_poly.pdbx_strand_id
1 'polypeptide(L)'
;MSTAHESHDAHVDAASGTATTGHEWDGIRELNNPLPRWWLWTFYACIFWAVCYWIAFPAWPLVSNYTTGALGWNSRAAVQGQLADLRALRATTSERLATASLQEIEKSPELLALARAEGRVAFADNCAPCHGAGGGGAKGFPNLNDDDWLWGGTLAQ
;
A
#
# COMPACT_ATOMS: atom_id res chain seq x y z
N MET A 1 -2.67 -50.95 -40.90
CA MET A 1 -3.41 -51.12 -39.64
C MET A 1 -2.62 -52.11 -38.80
N SER A 2 -1.73 -51.61 -37.94
CA SER A 2 -0.99 -52.43 -36.98
C SER A 2 -1.23 -51.80 -35.61
N THR A 3 -2.18 -52.34 -34.88
CA THR A 3 -2.43 -52.03 -33.48
C THR A 3 -1.46 -52.86 -32.65
N ALA A 4 -0.20 -52.45 -32.60
CA ALA A 4 0.70 -52.89 -31.55
C ALA A 4 0.29 -52.15 -30.29
N HIS A 5 -0.33 -52.89 -29.37
CA HIS A 5 -0.63 -52.42 -28.03
C HIS A 5 0.73 -52.31 -27.32
N GLU A 6 1.36 -51.13 -27.32
CA GLU A 6 2.50 -50.85 -26.45
C GLU A 6 1.98 -51.00 -25.01
N SER A 7 2.35 -52.09 -24.36
CA SER A 7 2.19 -52.23 -22.92
C SER A 7 3.14 -51.25 -22.27
N HIS A 8 2.64 -50.07 -21.92
CA HIS A 8 3.35 -49.11 -21.06
C HIS A 8 3.49 -49.74 -19.67
N ASP A 9 4.48 -50.60 -19.49
CA ASP A 9 4.85 -51.09 -18.18
C ASP A 9 5.22 -49.89 -17.33
N ALA A 10 4.45 -49.65 -16.26
CA ALA A 10 4.66 -48.53 -15.37
C ALA A 10 6.06 -48.65 -14.76
N HIS A 11 7.00 -47.83 -15.22
CA HIS A 11 8.34 -47.80 -14.65
C HIS A 11 8.23 -47.37 -13.18
N VAL A 12 8.71 -48.23 -12.29
CA VAL A 12 8.77 -47.98 -10.85
C VAL A 12 10.14 -47.41 -10.52
N ASP A 13 10.16 -46.24 -9.88
CA ASP A 13 11.39 -45.62 -9.43
C ASP A 13 12.02 -46.43 -8.28
N ALA A 14 13.31 -46.72 -8.38
CA ALA A 14 14.00 -47.58 -7.43
C ALA A 14 14.21 -46.93 -6.05
N ALA A 15 14.27 -45.59 -5.98
CA ALA A 15 14.53 -44.87 -4.74
C ALA A 15 13.25 -44.65 -3.91
N SER A 16 12.13 -44.32 -4.56
CA SER A 16 10.84 -44.04 -3.93
C SER A 16 9.88 -45.22 -3.91
N GLY A 17 10.07 -46.21 -4.80
CA GLY A 17 9.12 -47.31 -4.99
C GLY A 17 7.80 -46.91 -5.65
N THR A 18 7.69 -45.65 -6.12
CA THR A 18 6.48 -45.11 -6.74
C THR A 18 6.52 -45.29 -8.27
N ALA A 19 5.38 -45.63 -8.86
CA ALA A 19 5.22 -45.69 -10.31
C ALA A 19 5.27 -44.30 -10.95
N THR A 20 5.89 -44.21 -12.12
CA THR A 20 5.91 -42.98 -12.92
C THR A 20 4.65 -42.83 -13.78
N THR A 21 4.41 -41.63 -14.31
CA THR A 21 3.24 -41.28 -15.14
C THR A 21 3.27 -41.87 -16.56
N GLY A 22 4.30 -42.65 -16.91
CA GLY A 22 4.39 -43.42 -18.15
C GLY A 22 5.00 -42.70 -19.36
N HIS A 23 5.35 -41.42 -19.22
CA HIS A 23 6.05 -40.64 -20.25
C HIS A 23 7.42 -40.19 -19.74
N GLU A 24 8.36 -40.03 -20.67
CA GLU A 24 9.69 -39.48 -20.41
C GLU A 24 9.89 -38.24 -21.28
N TRP A 25 10.41 -37.19 -20.66
CA TRP A 25 10.68 -35.91 -21.28
C TRP A 25 12.16 -35.57 -21.07
N ASP A 26 12.98 -35.76 -22.10
CA ASP A 26 14.41 -35.43 -22.07
C ASP A 26 15.15 -36.06 -20.87
N GLY A 27 14.93 -37.36 -20.64
CA GLY A 27 15.51 -38.09 -19.51
C GLY A 27 14.80 -37.89 -18.17
N ILE A 28 13.81 -37.00 -18.07
CA ILE A 28 13.03 -36.75 -16.85
C ILE A 28 11.70 -37.52 -16.89
N ARG A 29 11.35 -38.16 -15.78
CA ARG A 29 10.06 -38.84 -15.57
C ARG A 29 9.38 -38.30 -14.32
N GLU A 30 8.06 -38.31 -14.30
CA GLU A 30 7.27 -37.79 -13.18
C GLU A 30 6.74 -38.91 -12.30
N LEU A 31 6.88 -38.78 -10.97
CA LEU A 31 6.34 -39.72 -10.00
C LEU A 31 4.84 -39.49 -9.82
N ASN A 32 4.05 -40.58 -9.85
CA ASN A 32 2.62 -40.53 -9.55
C ASN A 32 2.36 -40.62 -8.04
N ASN A 33 2.85 -39.64 -7.29
CA ASN A 33 2.63 -39.54 -5.85
C ASN A 33 1.30 -38.83 -5.55
N PRO A 34 0.55 -39.27 -4.52
CA PRO A 34 -0.56 -38.47 -4.01
C PRO A 34 -0.05 -37.15 -3.43
N LEU A 35 -0.87 -36.10 -3.53
CA LEU A 35 -0.55 -34.81 -2.95
C LEU A 35 -0.34 -34.94 -1.43
N PRO A 36 0.65 -34.25 -0.83
CA PRO A 36 0.88 -34.27 0.61
C PRO A 36 -0.38 -33.83 1.37
N ARG A 37 -0.79 -34.62 2.37
CA ARG A 37 -2.03 -34.36 3.13
C ARG A 37 -2.04 -32.98 3.79
N TRP A 38 -0.91 -32.54 4.35
CA TRP A 38 -0.79 -31.22 4.96
C TRP A 38 -1.00 -30.09 3.95
N TRP A 39 -0.50 -30.27 2.71
CA TRP A 39 -0.67 -29.30 1.64
C TRP A 39 -2.15 -29.17 1.25
N LEU A 40 -2.86 -30.31 1.15
CA LEU A 40 -4.31 -30.32 0.91
C LEU A 40 -5.07 -29.59 2.02
N TRP A 41 -4.73 -29.83 3.29
CA TRP A 41 -5.35 -29.11 4.40
C TRP A 41 -5.12 -27.61 4.33
N THR A 42 -3.91 -27.15 4.02
CA THR A 42 -3.63 -25.72 3.81
C THR A 42 -4.43 -25.16 2.65
N PHE A 43 -4.51 -25.87 1.52
CA PHE A 43 -5.29 -25.46 0.37
C PHE A 43 -6.78 -25.28 0.72
N TYR A 44 -7.38 -26.25 1.42
CA TYR A 44 -8.77 -26.16 1.87
C TYR A 44 -8.99 -25.08 2.94
N ALA A 45 -8.02 -24.86 3.82
CA ALA A 45 -8.08 -23.76 4.80
C ALA A 45 -8.10 -22.39 4.11
N CYS A 46 -7.32 -22.20 3.04
CA CYS A 46 -7.36 -20.98 2.24
C CYS A 46 -8.72 -20.77 1.57
N ILE A 47 -9.32 -21.83 1.02
CA ILE A 47 -10.68 -21.76 0.43
C ILE A 47 -11.70 -21.38 1.50
N PHE A 48 -11.67 -22.05 2.65
CA PHE A 48 -12.56 -21.75 3.77
C PHE A 48 -12.41 -20.28 4.21
N TRP A 49 -11.16 -19.82 4.37
CA TRP A 49 -10.87 -18.44 4.74
C TRP A 49 -11.38 -17.44 3.69
N ALA A 50 -11.21 -17.72 2.40
CA ALA A 50 -11.72 -16.86 1.34
C ALA A 50 -13.24 -16.71 1.40
N VAL A 51 -13.98 -17.81 1.62
CA VAL A 51 -15.43 -17.79 1.79
C VAL A 51 -15.83 -16.98 3.02
N CYS A 52 -15.17 -17.20 4.17
CA CYS A 52 -15.41 -16.40 5.37
C CYS A 52 -15.14 -14.91 5.12
N TYR A 53 -14.09 -14.58 4.39
CA TYR A 53 -13.72 -13.20 4.08
C TYR A 53 -14.76 -12.52 3.18
N TRP A 54 -15.30 -13.22 2.18
CA TRP A 54 -16.39 -12.71 1.34
C TRP A 54 -17.68 -12.43 2.11
N ILE A 55 -17.94 -13.20 3.18
CA ILE A 55 -19.09 -12.97 4.05
C ILE A 55 -18.83 -11.77 4.97
N ALA A 56 -17.62 -11.63 5.49
CA ALA A 56 -17.27 -10.57 6.44
C ALA A 56 -17.14 -9.19 5.79
N PHE A 57 -16.56 -9.12 4.57
CA PHE A 57 -16.14 -7.88 3.91
C PHE A 57 -16.78 -7.68 2.54
N PRO A 58 -16.68 -6.47 1.97
CA PRO A 58 -17.06 -6.23 0.60
C PRO A 58 -16.32 -7.12 -0.40
N ALA A 59 -17.03 -7.77 -1.33
CA ALA A 59 -16.43 -8.79 -2.19
C ALA A 59 -16.95 -8.82 -3.63
N TRP A 60 -18.23 -9.13 -3.84
CA TRP A 60 -18.75 -9.46 -5.17
C TRP A 60 -19.45 -8.26 -5.82
N PRO A 61 -19.06 -7.86 -7.05
CA PRO A 61 -19.80 -6.86 -7.80
C PRO A 61 -21.12 -7.46 -8.32
N LEU A 62 -22.19 -6.69 -8.18
CA LEU A 62 -23.51 -6.95 -8.73
C LEU A 62 -23.80 -5.91 -9.83
N VAL A 63 -24.93 -6.04 -10.53
CA VAL A 63 -25.27 -5.19 -11.69
C VAL A 63 -25.28 -3.69 -11.33
N SER A 64 -25.68 -3.33 -10.10
CA SER A 64 -25.78 -1.94 -9.65
C SER A 64 -25.08 -1.63 -8.33
N ASN A 65 -24.52 -2.63 -7.64
CA ASN A 65 -23.89 -2.47 -6.33
C ASN A 65 -22.90 -3.62 -6.05
N TYR A 66 -22.59 -3.90 -4.79
CA TYR A 66 -21.69 -4.98 -4.38
C TYR A 66 -22.14 -5.55 -3.04
N THR A 67 -21.72 -6.77 -2.71
CA THR A 67 -21.97 -7.35 -1.37
C THR A 67 -21.23 -6.54 -0.31
N THR A 68 -21.90 -5.99 0.70
CA THR A 68 -21.24 -5.13 1.71
C THR A 68 -20.54 -5.90 2.83
N GLY A 69 -20.83 -7.19 2.96
CA GLY A 69 -20.35 -8.02 4.07
C GLY A 69 -21.10 -7.77 5.38
N ALA A 70 -20.95 -8.70 6.33
CA ALA A 70 -21.62 -8.68 7.63
C ALA A 70 -21.05 -7.63 8.60
N LEU A 71 -19.78 -7.24 8.43
CA LEU A 71 -19.13 -6.25 9.31
C LEU A 71 -19.40 -4.80 8.91
N GLY A 72 -20.00 -4.55 7.73
CA GLY A 72 -20.29 -3.20 7.24
C GLY A 72 -19.06 -2.32 6.97
N TRP A 73 -17.85 -2.90 7.00
CA TRP A 73 -16.61 -2.17 6.78
C TRP A 73 -16.44 -1.78 5.31
N ASN A 74 -15.97 -0.56 5.04
CA ASN A 74 -15.46 -0.16 3.73
C ASN A 74 -14.30 0.83 3.87
N SER A 75 -13.35 0.76 2.93
CA SER A 75 -12.10 1.53 2.99
C SER A 75 -12.31 3.03 2.98
N ARG A 76 -13.32 3.54 2.25
CA ARG A 76 -13.63 4.97 2.17
C ARG A 76 -14.07 5.52 3.52
N ALA A 77 -15.02 4.86 4.18
CA ALA A 77 -15.48 5.24 5.51
C ALA A 77 -14.35 5.12 6.55
N ALA A 78 -13.50 4.09 6.45
CA ALA A 78 -12.35 3.93 7.33
C ALA A 78 -11.37 5.11 7.24
N VAL A 79 -11.03 5.56 6.01
CA VAL A 79 -10.15 6.73 5.80
C VAL A 79 -10.80 8.02 6.32
N GLN A 80 -12.11 8.19 6.11
CA GLN A 80 -12.83 9.35 6.64
C GLN A 80 -12.79 9.41 8.17
N GLY A 81 -12.98 8.27 8.84
CA GLY A 81 -12.83 8.15 10.29
C GLY A 81 -11.42 8.50 10.75
N GLN A 82 -10.40 7.89 10.15
CA GLN A 82 -9.00 8.16 10.48
C GLN A 82 -8.62 9.64 10.30
N LEU A 83 -9.11 10.29 9.23
CA LEU A 83 -8.85 11.70 9.01
C LEU A 83 -9.57 12.59 10.03
N ALA A 84 -10.79 12.23 10.44
CA ALA A 84 -11.51 12.93 11.50
C ALA A 84 -10.78 12.80 12.85
N ASP A 85 -10.30 11.61 13.18
CA ASP A 85 -9.52 11.35 14.40
C ASP A 85 -8.22 12.16 14.42
N LEU A 86 -7.49 12.19 13.29
CA LEU A 86 -6.28 13.01 13.15
C LEU A 86 -6.55 14.50 13.29
N ARG A 87 -7.67 14.99 12.72
CA ARG A 87 -8.09 16.39 12.87
C ARG A 87 -8.43 16.71 14.32
N ALA A 88 -9.16 15.83 15.00
CA ALA A 88 -9.50 16.01 16.41
C ALA A 88 -8.24 16.05 17.29
N LEU A 89 -7.28 15.15 17.03
CA LEU A 89 -5.99 15.12 17.73
C LEU A 89 -5.18 16.42 17.56
N ARG A 90 -5.25 17.04 16.37
CA ARG A 90 -4.48 18.24 16.03
C ARG A 90 -5.25 19.55 16.19
N ALA A 91 -6.55 19.50 16.46
CA ALA A 91 -7.47 20.64 16.39
C ALA A 91 -6.92 21.87 17.13
N THR A 92 -6.54 21.72 18.39
CA THR A 92 -6.07 22.83 19.23
C THR A 92 -4.79 23.49 18.71
N THR A 93 -3.90 22.72 18.10
CA THR A 93 -2.58 23.19 17.66
C THR A 93 -2.67 23.78 16.26
N SER A 94 -3.35 23.08 15.35
CA SER A 94 -3.55 23.54 13.97
C SER A 94 -4.51 24.73 13.87
N GLU A 95 -5.54 24.82 14.71
CA GLU A 95 -6.49 25.96 14.70
C GLU A 95 -5.81 27.26 15.11
N ARG A 96 -4.94 27.22 16.13
CA ARG A 96 -4.13 28.38 16.55
C ARG A 96 -3.24 28.89 15.42
N LEU A 97 -2.61 27.98 14.67
CA LEU A 97 -1.76 28.34 13.54
C LEU A 97 -2.58 28.81 12.33
N ALA A 98 -3.74 28.20 12.07
CA ALA A 98 -4.60 28.53 10.92
C ALA A 98 -5.34 29.87 11.06
N THR A 99 -5.57 30.33 12.29
CA THR A 99 -6.29 31.58 12.57
C THR A 99 -5.38 32.77 12.86
N ALA A 100 -4.13 32.52 13.26
CA ALA A 100 -3.16 33.58 13.49
C ALA A 100 -2.69 34.20 12.17
N SER A 101 -2.53 35.53 12.16
CA SER A 101 -1.86 36.23 11.07
C SER A 101 -0.37 35.87 11.02
N LEU A 102 0.25 36.02 9.84
CA LEU A 102 1.69 35.79 9.69
C LEU A 102 2.53 36.64 10.65
N GLN A 103 2.09 37.89 10.93
CA GLN A 103 2.73 38.79 11.87
C GLN A 103 2.60 38.31 13.32
N GLU A 104 1.48 37.71 13.69
CA GLU A 104 1.28 37.13 15.04
C GLU A 104 2.11 35.86 15.21
N ILE A 105 2.19 35.03 14.17
CA ILE A 105 3.05 33.83 14.16
C ILE A 105 4.50 34.25 14.34
N GLU A 106 4.99 35.25 13.59
CA GLU A 106 6.37 35.73 13.70
C GLU A 106 6.70 36.29 15.10
N LYS A 107 5.79 37.03 15.72
CA LYS A 107 5.99 37.66 17.03
C LYS A 107 5.89 36.68 18.20
N SER A 108 5.26 35.52 18.02
CA SER A 108 5.06 34.52 19.07
C SER A 108 6.10 33.40 18.94
N PRO A 109 7.08 33.28 19.87
CA PRO A 109 8.09 32.23 19.79
C PRO A 109 7.51 30.81 19.76
N GLU A 110 6.40 30.60 20.48
CA GLU A 110 5.69 29.31 20.50
C GLU A 110 5.06 28.97 19.14
N LEU A 111 4.31 29.92 18.56
CA LEU A 111 3.66 29.71 17.26
C LEU A 111 4.70 29.62 16.13
N LEU A 112 5.76 30.42 16.18
CA LEU A 112 6.84 30.36 15.19
C LEU A 112 7.58 29.02 15.24
N ALA A 113 7.86 28.48 16.43
CA ALA A 113 8.49 27.17 16.58
C ALA A 113 7.61 26.06 16.00
N LEU A 114 6.31 26.10 16.28
CA LEU A 114 5.32 25.19 15.72
C LEU A 114 5.23 25.31 14.20
N ALA A 115 5.08 26.53 13.68
CA ALA A 115 5.00 26.81 12.24
C ALA A 115 6.23 26.32 11.49
N ARG A 116 7.43 26.49 12.05
CA ARG A 116 8.68 25.96 11.47
C ARG A 116 8.74 24.44 11.53
N ALA A 117 8.29 23.81 12.62
CA ALA A 117 8.29 22.36 12.75
C ALA A 117 7.36 21.70 11.72
N GLU A 118 6.12 22.19 11.60
CA GLU A 118 5.15 21.71 10.61
C GLU A 118 5.56 22.11 9.18
N GLY A 119 5.96 23.37 9.01
CA GLY A 119 6.39 23.94 7.74
C GLY A 119 7.62 23.24 7.16
N ARG A 120 8.54 22.73 7.99
CA ARG A 120 9.72 21.98 7.51
C ARG A 120 9.31 20.71 6.75
N VAL A 121 8.30 19.99 7.24
CA VAL A 121 7.79 18.78 6.57
C VAL A 121 7.05 19.17 5.30
N ALA A 122 6.14 20.16 5.39
CA ALA A 122 5.41 20.65 4.23
C ALA A 122 6.34 21.18 3.12
N PHE A 123 7.41 21.89 3.50
CA PHE A 123 8.43 22.39 2.59
C PHE A 123 9.20 21.24 1.92
N ALA A 124 9.63 20.23 2.69
CA ALA A 124 10.33 19.07 2.14
C ALA A 124 9.48 18.31 1.12
N ASP A 125 8.19 18.12 1.41
CA ASP A 125 7.29 17.37 0.54
C ASP A 125 6.88 18.13 -0.72
N ASN A 126 6.68 19.45 -0.62
CA ASN A 126 6.01 20.22 -1.67
C ASN A 126 6.88 21.31 -2.34
N CYS A 127 7.91 21.81 -1.66
CA CYS A 127 8.69 22.98 -2.11
C CYS A 127 10.13 22.62 -2.48
N ALA A 128 10.75 21.71 -1.72
CA ALA A 128 12.13 21.29 -1.88
C ALA A 128 12.46 20.69 -3.27
N PRO A 129 11.55 20.03 -4.00
CA PRO A 129 11.83 19.59 -5.36
C PRO A 129 12.25 20.71 -6.33
N CYS A 130 11.75 21.93 -6.11
CA CYS A 130 12.07 23.11 -6.93
C CYS A 130 13.09 24.02 -6.24
N HIS A 131 12.92 24.27 -4.94
CA HIS A 131 13.73 25.24 -4.19
C HIS A 131 14.90 24.63 -3.42
N GLY A 132 15.14 23.32 -3.56
CA GLY A 132 16.18 22.59 -2.84
C GLY A 132 15.84 22.36 -1.36
N ALA A 133 16.49 21.38 -0.73
CA ALA A 133 16.21 20.96 0.65
C ALA A 133 16.40 22.08 1.70
N GLY A 134 17.29 23.03 1.43
CA GLY A 134 17.55 24.19 2.30
C GLY A 134 16.92 25.50 1.81
N GLY A 135 16.07 25.46 0.79
CA GLY A 135 15.51 26.67 0.15
C GLY A 135 16.48 27.44 -0.74
N GLY A 136 17.69 26.95 -0.97
CA GLY A 136 18.74 27.62 -1.74
C GLY A 136 18.47 27.80 -3.25
N GLY A 137 17.38 27.26 -3.77
CA GLY A 137 17.03 27.35 -5.18
C GLY A 137 17.88 26.47 -6.10
N ALA A 138 17.71 26.68 -7.40
CA ALA A 138 18.47 26.06 -8.47
C ALA A 138 18.40 26.95 -9.72
N LYS A 139 19.11 26.60 -10.80
CA LYS A 139 18.97 27.37 -12.06
C LYS A 139 17.50 27.35 -12.53
N GLY A 140 16.88 28.52 -12.57
CA GLY A 140 15.46 28.69 -12.91
C GLY A 140 14.49 28.68 -11.73
N PHE A 141 14.97 28.47 -10.50
CA PHE A 141 14.18 28.45 -9.27
C PHE A 141 14.78 29.38 -8.22
N PRO A 142 14.03 30.38 -7.71
CA PRO A 142 14.54 31.33 -6.74
C PRO A 142 15.11 30.69 -5.47
N ASN A 143 16.09 31.37 -4.89
CA ASN A 143 16.48 31.15 -3.50
C ASN A 143 15.42 31.75 -2.58
N LEU A 144 14.97 30.99 -1.58
CA LEU A 144 13.96 31.39 -0.59
C LEU A 144 14.57 31.65 0.80
N ASN A 145 15.89 31.50 0.93
CA ASN A 145 16.62 31.67 2.19
C ASN A 145 17.52 32.92 2.24
N ASP A 146 17.40 33.80 1.24
CA ASP A 146 18.07 35.10 1.21
C ASP A 146 17.07 36.27 1.31
N ASP A 147 17.59 37.49 1.18
CA ASP A 147 16.83 38.72 1.34
C ASP A 147 16.30 39.30 0.00
N ASP A 148 16.49 38.59 -1.14
CA ASP A 148 16.13 39.09 -2.48
C ASP A 148 14.81 38.49 -2.98
N TRP A 149 13.71 39.26 -2.86
CA TRP A 149 12.36 38.80 -3.16
C TRP A 149 11.77 39.48 -4.40
N LEU A 150 11.59 38.71 -5.49
CA LEU A 150 11.03 39.20 -6.76
C LEU A 150 9.59 39.72 -6.66
N TRP A 151 8.81 39.19 -5.71
CA TRP A 151 7.39 39.50 -5.54
C TRP A 151 7.08 40.20 -4.20
N GLY A 152 8.11 40.72 -3.53
CA GLY A 152 8.03 41.28 -2.19
C GLY A 152 8.19 40.20 -1.09
N GLY A 153 9.02 40.50 -0.10
CA GLY A 153 9.37 39.60 1.02
C GLY A 153 8.71 39.97 2.34
N THR A 154 7.67 40.82 2.32
CA THR A 154 6.95 41.24 3.53
C THR A 154 5.81 40.29 3.84
N LEU A 155 5.55 40.05 5.14
CA LEU A 155 4.42 39.22 5.57
C LEU A 155 3.05 39.87 5.34
N ALA A 156 3.01 41.19 5.14
CA ALA A 156 1.81 41.90 4.73
C ALA A 156 1.80 41.98 3.21
N GLN A 157 0.76 41.42 2.60
CA GLN A 157 0.39 41.60 1.19
C GLN A 157 -1.05 42.10 1.14
#